data_AF-A0A8K0N668-F1
#
_entry.id   AF-A0A8K0N668-F1
#
_cell.length_a   1.000
_cell.length_b   1.000
_cell.length_c   1.000
_cell.angle_alpha   90.00
_cell.angle_beta   90.00
_cell.angle_gamma   90.00
#
_symmetry.space_group_name_H-M   'P 1'
#
loop_
_entity.id
_entity.type
_entity.pdbx_description
1 polymer ?
#
loop_
_entity_poly.entity_id
_entity_poly.type
_entity_poly.pdbx_seq_one_letter_code
_entity_poly.pdbx_strand_id
1 'polypeptide(L)'
;MFNLYGRHIEANNTKKSGRDALISHARWLQQNYQELKVGRRHLCFSNNSEYIKDVMEWIRMATARDVEELDTDFSIPDNDRRYPECFKSYAELPPYVYMLRNSLHALRLSGCKFRPALFGKFGALRKLSIERVEFDPESLQLKKVNIMNFRGHKNEVCFLKYLLNKSSRLEELSITIASDMSDGEDLGSCISAAQQLQRCEKASPNVQILIR
;
A
#
# COMPACT_ATOMS: atom_id res chain seq x y z
N MET A 1 -13.26 -14.92 5.35
CA MET A 1 -11.93 -14.30 5.53
C MET A 1 -10.95 -15.11 4.68
N PHE A 2 -10.35 -14.52 3.64
CA PHE A 2 -9.42 -15.23 2.76
C PHE A 2 -7.99 -14.74 3.01
N ASN A 3 -7.17 -15.59 3.62
CA ASN A 3 -5.76 -15.34 3.90
C ASN A 3 -4.93 -16.35 3.10
N LEU A 4 -4.24 -15.89 2.04
CA LEU A 4 -3.25 -16.69 1.34
C LEU A 4 -1.88 -16.37 1.95
N TYR A 5 -1.38 -17.26 2.83
CA TYR A 5 -0.01 -17.20 3.36
C TYR A 5 0.80 -18.37 2.78
N GLY A 6 1.85 -18.08 2.02
CA GLY A 6 2.82 -19.06 1.56
C GLY A 6 4.14 -18.94 2.32
N ARG A 7 4.36 -19.75 3.37
CA ARG A 7 5.69 -19.93 3.97
C ARG A 7 6.34 -21.21 3.42
N HIS A 8 7.61 -21.08 3.05
CA HIS A 8 8.45 -22.19 2.60
C HIS A 8 8.72 -23.11 3.81
N ILE A 9 8.17 -24.32 3.82
CA ILE A 9 8.56 -25.39 4.72
C ILE A 9 9.12 -26.51 3.85
N GLU A 10 10.42 -26.76 3.96
CA GLU A 10 11.06 -27.90 3.31
C GLU A 10 10.69 -29.17 4.08
N ALA A 11 10.05 -30.12 3.41
CA ALA A 11 9.86 -31.47 3.90
C ALA A 11 10.27 -32.46 2.80
N ASN A 12 11.14 -33.38 3.18
CA ASN A 12 11.91 -34.26 2.31
C ASN A 12 11.08 -35.18 1.39
N ASN A 13 11.61 -35.33 0.17
CA ASN A 13 11.59 -36.54 -0.67
C ASN A 13 10.31 -37.04 -1.33
N THR A 14 9.39 -36.15 -1.65
CA THR A 14 8.58 -36.16 -2.89
C THR A 14 7.75 -34.87 -2.82
N LYS A 15 7.33 -34.32 -3.95
CA LYS A 15 6.26 -33.30 -4.10
C LYS A 15 6.76 -31.92 -4.57
N LYS A 16 6.00 -31.39 -5.54
CA LYS A 16 5.85 -29.96 -5.84
C LYS A 16 6.01 -29.13 -4.56
N SER A 17 6.82 -28.08 -4.61
CA SER A 17 7.10 -27.25 -3.44
C SER A 17 5.78 -26.79 -2.79
N GLY A 18 5.77 -26.51 -1.48
CA GLY A 18 4.56 -25.97 -0.83
C GLY A 18 3.99 -24.73 -1.54
N ARG A 19 4.84 -23.98 -2.26
CA ARG A 19 4.43 -22.88 -3.15
C ARG A 19 3.64 -23.37 -4.36
N ASP A 20 4.12 -24.35 -5.11
CA ASP A 20 3.43 -24.90 -6.28
C ASP A 20 2.03 -25.43 -5.95
N ALA A 21 1.89 -26.08 -4.78
CA ALA A 21 0.61 -26.57 -4.29
C ALA A 21 -0.34 -25.41 -3.96
N LEU A 22 0.15 -24.36 -3.29
CA LEU A 22 -0.60 -23.15 -2.98
C LEU A 22 -1.04 -22.40 -4.26
N ILE A 23 -0.13 -22.23 -5.22
CA ILE A 23 -0.41 -21.58 -6.51
C ILE A 23 -1.47 -22.37 -7.27
N SER A 24 -1.34 -23.70 -7.34
CA SER A 24 -2.31 -24.56 -8.00
C SER A 24 -3.70 -24.47 -7.34
N HIS A 25 -3.74 -24.42 -6.01
CA HIS A 25 -4.99 -24.24 -5.26
C HIS A 25 -5.63 -22.86 -5.52
N ALA A 26 -4.84 -21.80 -5.54
CA ALA A 26 -5.31 -20.45 -5.83
C ALA A 26 -5.84 -20.32 -7.27
N ARG A 27 -5.18 -20.94 -8.27
CA ARG A 27 -5.67 -21.04 -9.65
C ARG A 27 -7.01 -21.77 -9.74
N TRP A 28 -7.13 -22.90 -9.05
CA TRP A 28 -8.39 -23.66 -9.01
C TRP A 28 -9.52 -22.84 -8.36
N LEU A 29 -9.25 -22.17 -7.24
CA LEU A 29 -10.18 -21.27 -6.58
C LEU A 29 -10.65 -20.16 -7.52
N GLN A 30 -9.74 -19.54 -8.26
CA GLN A 30 -10.07 -18.52 -9.25
C GLN A 30 -11.05 -19.03 -10.31
N GLN A 31 -10.87 -20.25 -10.80
CA GLN A 31 -11.71 -20.83 -11.84
C GLN A 31 -13.10 -21.23 -11.32
N ASN A 32 -13.22 -21.61 -10.05
CA ASN A 32 -14.41 -22.26 -9.53
C ASN A 32 -15.23 -21.39 -8.54
N TYR A 33 -14.69 -20.27 -8.05
CA TYR A 33 -15.38 -19.44 -7.05
C TYR A 33 -16.33 -18.39 -7.67
N GLN A 34 -17.63 -18.67 -7.63
CA GLN A 34 -18.69 -17.87 -8.27
C GLN A 34 -19.31 -16.76 -7.40
N GLU A 35 -19.06 -16.72 -6.08
CA GLU A 35 -19.74 -15.74 -5.21
C GLU A 35 -19.16 -14.30 -5.27
N LEU A 36 -20.07 -13.34 -5.09
CA LEU A 36 -20.02 -11.97 -5.60
C LEU A 36 -19.66 -10.87 -4.58
N LYS A 37 -19.22 -11.20 -3.36
CA LYS A 37 -18.70 -10.17 -2.44
C LYS A 37 -17.53 -10.69 -1.63
N VAL A 38 -16.35 -10.12 -1.86
CA VAL A 38 -15.15 -10.51 -1.12
C VAL A 38 -14.76 -9.35 -0.21
N GLY A 39 -15.30 -9.36 1.01
CA GLY A 39 -15.15 -8.23 1.95
C GLY A 39 -13.72 -7.96 2.43
N ARG A 40 -12.78 -8.92 2.32
CA ARG A 40 -11.37 -8.72 2.72
C ARG A 40 -10.45 -9.62 1.90
N ARG A 41 -9.47 -9.05 1.20
CA ARG A 41 -8.45 -9.81 0.47
C ARG A 41 -7.05 -9.39 0.91
N HIS A 42 -6.38 -10.27 1.65
CA HIS A 42 -4.96 -10.15 1.95
C HIS A 42 -4.18 -10.95 0.91
N LEU A 43 -3.38 -10.27 0.09
CA LEU A 43 -2.56 -10.87 -0.97
C LEU A 43 -1.08 -10.63 -0.64
N CYS A 44 -0.49 -11.53 0.14
CA CYS A 44 0.92 -11.46 0.52
C CYS A 44 1.76 -12.33 -0.41
N PHE A 45 2.70 -11.73 -1.17
CA PHE A 45 3.54 -12.44 -2.15
C PHE A 45 5.02 -12.10 -1.99
N SER A 46 5.71 -12.84 -1.12
CA SER A 46 7.17 -12.80 -1.06
C SER A 46 7.80 -13.55 -2.25
N ASN A 47 8.68 -12.88 -3.01
CA ASN A 47 9.43 -13.43 -4.15
C ASN A 47 8.55 -14.02 -5.27
N ASN A 48 8.07 -13.15 -6.16
CA ASN A 48 7.02 -13.46 -7.13
C ASN A 48 7.49 -13.59 -8.58
N SER A 49 8.80 -13.62 -8.88
CA SER A 49 9.30 -13.57 -10.27
C SER A 49 8.71 -14.68 -11.16
N GLU A 50 8.58 -15.89 -10.62
CA GLU A 50 8.02 -17.05 -11.31
C GLU A 50 6.49 -17.00 -11.47
N TYR A 51 5.79 -16.37 -10.51
CA TYR A 51 4.32 -16.35 -10.43
C TYR A 51 3.71 -14.96 -10.63
N ILE A 52 4.49 -14.01 -11.16
CA ILE A 52 4.08 -12.61 -11.27
C ILE A 52 2.80 -12.46 -12.08
N LYS A 53 2.62 -13.30 -13.11
CA LYS A 53 1.41 -13.31 -13.94
C LYS A 53 0.17 -13.69 -13.12
N ASP A 54 0.28 -14.74 -12.29
CA ASP A 54 -0.80 -15.17 -11.41
C ASP A 54 -1.13 -14.08 -10.38
N VAL A 55 -0.10 -13.48 -9.77
CA VAL A 55 -0.26 -12.38 -8.80
C VAL A 55 -0.99 -11.19 -9.43
N MET A 56 -0.58 -10.77 -10.62
CA MET A 56 -1.23 -9.66 -11.34
C MET A 56 -2.69 -9.97 -11.68
N GLU A 57 -2.98 -11.21 -12.08
CA GLU A 57 -4.35 -11.63 -12.38
C GLU A 57 -5.23 -11.68 -11.13
N TRP A 58 -4.69 -12.11 -9.99
CA TRP A 58 -5.41 -12.10 -8.72
C TRP A 58 -5.70 -10.69 -8.22
N ILE A 59 -4.76 -9.75 -8.39
CA ILE A 59 -4.98 -8.33 -8.11
C ILE A 59 -6.06 -7.77 -9.05
N ARG A 60 -6.01 -8.08 -10.35
CA ARG A 60 -7.04 -7.68 -11.33
C ARG A 60 -8.42 -8.19 -10.92
N MET A 61 -8.53 -9.44 -10.49
CA MET A 61 -9.79 -10.00 -10.03
C MET A 61 -10.29 -9.38 -8.72
N ALA A 62 -9.39 -9.12 -7.76
CA ALA A 62 -9.74 -8.48 -6.51
C ALA A 62 -10.29 -7.07 -6.75
N THR A 63 -9.58 -6.28 -7.55
CA THR A 63 -9.95 -4.90 -7.90
C THR A 63 -11.28 -4.84 -8.67
N ALA A 64 -11.62 -5.86 -9.47
CA ALA A 64 -12.88 -5.95 -10.20
C ALA A 64 -14.12 -6.28 -9.33
N ARG A 65 -13.93 -6.77 -8.09
CA ARG A 65 -15.02 -7.25 -7.22
C ARG A 65 -15.29 -6.35 -6.00
N ASP A 66 -15.17 -5.03 -6.17
CA ASP A 66 -15.48 -4.03 -5.12
C ASP A 66 -14.80 -4.35 -3.78
N VAL A 67 -13.51 -4.70 -3.83
CA VAL A 67 -12.76 -5.04 -2.63
C VAL A 67 -12.77 -3.88 -1.62
N GLU A 68 -12.95 -4.22 -0.35
CA GLU A 68 -12.96 -3.23 0.74
C GLU A 68 -11.57 -3.05 1.38
N GLU A 69 -10.77 -4.11 1.39
CA GLU A 69 -9.39 -4.07 1.87
C GLU A 69 -8.44 -4.77 0.89
N LEU A 70 -7.40 -4.05 0.45
CA LEU A 70 -6.34 -4.57 -0.40
C LEU A 70 -5.01 -4.48 0.33
N ASP A 71 -4.36 -5.63 0.51
CA ASP A 71 -2.99 -5.73 1.00
C ASP A 71 -2.13 -6.41 -0.06
N THR A 72 -1.10 -5.71 -0.52
CA THR A 72 -0.11 -6.24 -1.46
C THR A 72 1.28 -6.11 -0.85
N ASP A 73 1.94 -7.24 -0.66
CA ASP A 73 3.33 -7.29 -0.20
C ASP A 73 4.21 -7.92 -1.26
N PHE A 74 5.04 -7.09 -1.89
CA PHE A 74 6.04 -7.44 -2.89
C PHE A 74 7.45 -7.44 -2.32
N SER A 75 7.58 -7.33 -1.00
CA SER A 75 8.89 -7.24 -0.37
C SER A 75 9.66 -8.57 -0.46
N ILE A 76 10.97 -8.43 -0.51
CA ILE A 76 11.90 -9.55 -0.53
C ILE A 76 12.55 -9.61 0.85
N PRO A 77 12.74 -10.79 1.45
CA PRO A 77 13.43 -10.89 2.73
C PRO A 77 14.86 -10.38 2.57
N ASP A 78 15.25 -9.41 3.40
CA ASP A 78 16.55 -8.71 3.35
C ASP A 78 17.78 -9.65 3.44
N ASN A 79 17.58 -10.93 3.79
CA ASN A 79 18.63 -11.94 4.02
C ASN A 79 18.67 -13.09 2.99
N ASP A 80 17.90 -13.05 1.90
CA ASP A 80 17.97 -14.13 0.90
C ASP A 80 19.22 -14.01 0.00
N ARG A 81 20.33 -14.62 0.47
CA ARG A 81 21.63 -14.68 -0.22
C ARG A 81 21.58 -15.33 -1.61
N ARG A 82 20.46 -15.93 -2.01
CA ARG A 82 20.29 -16.56 -3.34
C ARG A 82 20.11 -15.54 -4.47
N TYR A 83 19.86 -14.26 -4.18
CA TYR A 83 19.61 -13.25 -5.19
C TYR A 83 20.41 -11.95 -4.94
N PRO A 84 21.75 -11.97 -5.06
CA PRO A 84 22.58 -10.80 -4.73
C PRO A 84 22.45 -9.63 -5.71
N GLU A 85 21.88 -9.84 -6.92
CA GLU A 85 21.90 -8.82 -7.99
C GLU A 85 20.55 -8.50 -8.65
N CYS A 86 19.47 -9.22 -8.31
CA CYS A 86 18.23 -9.21 -9.09
C CYS A 86 17.23 -8.08 -8.76
N PHE A 87 17.47 -7.26 -7.73
CA PHE A 87 16.48 -6.30 -7.25
C PHE A 87 17.08 -4.92 -6.94
N LYS A 88 17.35 -4.16 -8.00
CA LYS A 88 17.58 -2.71 -7.90
C LYS A 88 16.32 -1.87 -8.07
N SER A 89 15.17 -2.47 -8.41
CA SER A 89 13.92 -1.74 -8.67
C SER A 89 12.73 -2.35 -7.95
N TYR A 90 11.96 -1.51 -7.28
CA TYR A 90 10.67 -1.85 -6.69
C TYR A 90 9.66 -2.34 -7.76
N ALA A 91 8.76 -3.26 -7.40
CA ALA A 91 7.77 -3.82 -8.32
C ALA A 91 6.74 -2.77 -8.75
N GLU A 92 6.42 -2.67 -10.04
CA GLU A 92 5.35 -1.78 -10.51
C GLU A 92 3.98 -2.32 -10.09
N LEU A 93 3.14 -1.47 -9.52
CA LEU A 93 1.74 -1.81 -9.28
C LEU A 93 0.96 -1.85 -10.60
N PRO A 94 0.07 -2.84 -10.79
CA PRO A 94 -0.72 -2.91 -12.01
C PRO A 94 -1.74 -1.75 -12.08
N PRO A 95 -2.09 -1.26 -13.29
CA PRO A 95 -2.97 -0.11 -13.48
C PRO A 95 -4.31 -0.21 -12.74
N TYR A 96 -4.84 -1.42 -12.60
CA TYR A 96 -6.14 -1.70 -11.96
C TYR A 96 -6.19 -1.27 -10.49
N VAL A 97 -5.04 -1.21 -9.79
CA VAL A 97 -4.96 -0.72 -8.40
C VAL A 97 -5.32 0.76 -8.32
N TYR A 98 -5.02 1.54 -9.34
CA TYR A 98 -5.35 2.96 -9.42
C TYR A 98 -6.81 3.21 -9.84
N MET A 99 -7.47 2.20 -10.41
CA MET A 99 -8.87 2.23 -10.84
C MET A 99 -9.85 1.66 -9.80
N LEU A 100 -9.40 1.48 -8.54
CA LEU A 100 -10.21 0.93 -7.46
C LEU A 100 -11.48 1.78 -7.21
N ARG A 101 -12.55 1.08 -6.82
CA ARG A 101 -13.87 1.68 -6.58
C ARG A 101 -13.98 2.22 -5.15
N ASN A 102 -15.05 2.98 -4.89
CA ASN A 102 -15.26 3.68 -3.61
C ASN A 102 -15.53 2.74 -2.41
N SER A 103 -15.58 1.43 -2.63
CA SER A 103 -15.70 0.42 -1.57
C SER A 103 -14.42 0.26 -0.73
N LEU A 104 -13.26 0.64 -1.30
CA LEU A 104 -11.96 0.42 -0.67
C LEU A 104 -11.74 1.37 0.51
N HIS A 105 -11.65 0.81 1.72
CA HIS A 105 -11.37 1.55 2.95
C HIS A 105 -10.03 1.18 3.60
N ALA A 106 -9.38 0.08 3.23
CA ALA A 106 -8.03 -0.22 3.69
C ALA A 106 -7.08 -0.57 2.54
N LEU A 107 -5.92 0.09 2.51
CA LEU A 107 -4.86 -0.17 1.53
C LEU A 107 -3.54 -0.40 2.26
N ARG A 108 -2.91 -1.56 2.03
CA ARG A 108 -1.54 -1.84 2.47
C ARG A 108 -0.67 -2.16 1.26
N LEU A 109 0.38 -1.38 1.08
CA LEU A 109 1.35 -1.51 -0.01
C LEU A 109 2.73 -1.77 0.60
N SER A 110 3.39 -2.84 0.16
CA SER A 110 4.75 -3.15 0.55
C SER A 110 5.61 -3.58 -0.63
N GLY A 111 6.85 -3.10 -0.70
CA GLY A 111 7.85 -3.54 -1.70
C GLY A 111 7.57 -3.14 -3.15
N CYS A 112 6.82 -2.06 -3.39
CA CYS A 112 6.37 -1.67 -4.73
C CYS A 112 6.57 -0.18 -5.05
N LYS A 113 6.40 0.17 -6.33
CA LYS A 113 6.26 1.56 -6.78
C LYS A 113 4.81 1.98 -6.72
N PHE A 114 4.56 3.17 -6.19
CA PHE A 114 3.22 3.74 -6.09
C PHE A 114 3.18 5.15 -6.68
N ARG A 115 2.14 5.41 -7.47
CA ARG A 115 1.91 6.71 -8.13
C ARG A 115 0.67 7.41 -7.54
N PRO A 116 0.82 8.15 -6.42
CA PRO A 116 -0.28 8.85 -5.77
C PRO A 116 -1.13 9.71 -6.72
N ALA A 117 -0.51 10.37 -7.70
CA ALA A 117 -1.21 11.18 -8.68
C ALA A 117 -2.28 10.41 -9.48
N LEU A 118 -2.06 9.11 -9.71
CA LEU A 118 -3.03 8.23 -10.38
C LEU A 118 -4.07 7.65 -9.41
N PHE A 119 -3.83 7.74 -8.10
CA PHE A 119 -4.70 7.16 -7.09
C PHE A 119 -5.75 8.19 -6.61
N GLY A 120 -6.84 8.33 -7.35
CA GLY A 120 -7.89 9.31 -7.06
C GLY A 120 -8.81 9.01 -5.86
N LYS A 121 -8.48 8.03 -5.00
CA LYS A 121 -9.42 7.41 -4.04
C LYS A 121 -9.02 7.52 -2.58
N PHE A 122 -8.10 8.43 -2.25
CA PHE A 122 -7.69 8.66 -0.86
C PHE A 122 -8.84 9.03 0.09
N GLY A 123 -9.86 9.75 -0.39
CA GLY A 123 -11.00 10.16 0.45
C GLY A 123 -11.90 9.02 0.94
N ALA A 124 -11.84 7.84 0.32
CA ALA A 124 -12.60 6.66 0.77
C ALA A 124 -11.80 5.77 1.75
N LEU A 125 -10.48 5.96 1.82
CA LEU A 125 -9.60 5.17 2.68
C LEU A 125 -9.75 5.59 4.14
N ARG A 126 -9.95 4.60 5.01
CA ARG A 126 -9.89 4.69 6.47
C ARG A 126 -8.54 4.23 7.01
N LYS A 127 -7.84 3.36 6.26
CA LYS A 127 -6.54 2.79 6.64
C LYS A 127 -5.59 2.80 5.45
N LEU A 128 -4.39 3.35 5.65
CA LEU A 128 -3.30 3.32 4.67
C LEU A 128 -2.01 2.86 5.35
N SER A 129 -1.42 1.80 4.82
CA SER A 129 -0.12 1.29 5.23
C SER A 129 0.81 1.25 4.03
N ILE A 130 1.98 1.88 4.18
CA ILE A 130 2.98 1.96 3.11
C ILE A 130 4.31 1.55 3.74
N GLU A 131 4.93 0.52 3.19
CA GLU A 131 6.18 -0.04 3.68
C GLU A 131 7.13 -0.29 2.51
N ARG A 132 8.37 0.24 2.53
CA ARG A 132 9.32 -0.01 1.43
C ARG A 132 8.67 0.27 0.05
N VAL A 133 8.13 1.47 -0.13
CA VAL A 133 7.48 1.91 -1.38
C VAL A 133 8.27 3.05 -2.02
N GLU A 134 8.48 2.95 -3.32
CA GLU A 134 9.07 4.01 -4.14
C GLU A 134 7.94 4.85 -4.78
N PHE A 135 8.02 6.16 -4.69
CA PHE A 135 7.04 7.05 -5.31
C PHE A 135 7.56 7.57 -6.65
N ASP A 136 6.66 7.82 -7.60
CA ASP A 136 7.05 8.41 -8.88
C ASP A 136 7.49 9.87 -8.72
N PRO A 137 8.46 10.33 -9.54
CA PRO A 137 8.95 11.71 -9.49
C PRO A 137 7.85 12.76 -9.76
N GLU A 138 6.80 12.41 -10.49
CA GLU A 138 5.68 13.33 -10.79
C GLU A 138 4.87 13.67 -9.53
N SER A 139 4.75 12.74 -8.57
CA SER A 139 4.15 13.02 -7.26
C SER A 139 4.93 14.06 -6.45
N LEU A 140 6.17 14.39 -6.85
CA LEU A 140 7.01 15.45 -6.25
C LEU A 140 6.80 16.83 -6.90
N GLN A 141 5.98 16.92 -7.96
CA GLN A 141 5.63 18.18 -8.63
C GLN A 141 4.36 18.84 -8.06
N LEU A 142 3.71 18.21 -7.08
CA LEU A 142 2.47 18.69 -6.49
C LEU A 142 2.70 20.04 -5.78
N LYS A 143 1.85 21.02 -6.10
CA LYS A 143 1.86 22.35 -5.46
C LYS A 143 0.98 22.42 -4.23
N LYS A 144 -0.16 21.73 -4.24
CA LYS A 144 -1.11 21.74 -3.13
C LYS A 144 -1.56 20.32 -2.84
N VAL A 145 -1.47 19.93 -1.57
CA VAL A 145 -1.87 18.61 -1.09
C VAL A 145 -2.85 18.80 0.05
N ASN A 146 -4.01 18.16 -0.04
CA ASN A 146 -5.02 18.16 1.01
C ASN A 146 -5.24 16.74 1.51
N ILE A 147 -5.05 16.54 2.81
CA ILE A 147 -5.24 15.28 3.52
C ILE A 147 -6.44 15.46 4.43
N MET A 148 -7.43 14.60 4.30
CA MET A 148 -8.62 14.61 5.16
C MET A 148 -8.63 13.36 6.05
N ASN A 149 -9.33 13.45 7.17
CA ASN A 149 -9.44 12.37 8.16
C ASN A 149 -8.07 11.85 8.64
N PHE A 150 -7.13 12.75 8.87
CA PHE A 150 -5.79 12.40 9.37
C PHE A 150 -5.88 11.84 10.79
N ARG A 151 -5.33 10.64 11.01
CA ARG A 151 -5.35 9.93 12.30
C ARG A 151 -3.98 9.86 12.98
N GLY A 152 -2.97 10.52 12.42
CA GLY A 152 -1.62 10.56 13.02
C GLY A 152 -0.90 9.21 13.01
N HIS A 153 -1.38 8.24 12.22
CA HIS A 153 -0.72 6.94 12.15
C HIS A 153 0.70 7.10 11.60
N LYS A 154 1.64 6.30 12.12
CA LYS A 154 3.06 6.36 11.74
C LYS A 154 3.27 6.39 10.23
N ASN A 155 2.46 5.64 9.47
CA ASN A 155 2.53 5.58 8.02
C ASN A 155 2.06 6.86 7.33
N GLU A 156 0.99 7.50 7.81
CA GLU A 156 0.51 8.80 7.31
C GLU A 156 1.58 9.87 7.56
N VAL A 157 2.16 9.89 8.75
CA VAL A 157 3.25 10.80 9.11
C VAL A 157 4.47 10.55 8.23
N CYS A 158 4.88 9.30 8.01
CA CYS A 158 6.00 8.96 7.13
C CYS A 158 5.77 9.41 5.69
N PHE A 159 4.55 9.22 5.16
CA PHE A 159 4.19 9.69 3.83
C PHE A 159 4.28 11.21 3.71
N LEU A 160 3.72 11.95 4.68
CA LEU A 160 3.77 13.41 4.66
C LEU A 160 5.19 13.96 4.85
N LYS A 161 6.00 13.31 5.69
CA LYS A 161 7.44 13.59 5.79
C LYS A 161 8.16 13.39 4.46
N TYR A 162 7.88 12.28 3.76
CA TYR A 162 8.46 12.01 2.45
C TYR A 162 8.07 13.11 1.45
N LEU A 163 6.79 13.47 1.40
CA LEU A 163 6.26 14.53 0.54
C LEU A 163 6.94 15.87 0.81
N LEU A 164 7.03 16.28 2.07
CA LEU A 164 7.71 17.52 2.47
C LEU A 164 9.20 17.49 2.11
N ASN A 165 9.90 16.38 2.32
CA ASN A 165 11.33 16.24 2.04
C ASN A 165 11.70 16.14 0.56
N LYS A 166 10.76 15.77 -0.31
CA LYS A 166 11.06 15.47 -1.71
C LYS A 166 10.36 16.40 -2.70
N SER A 167 9.29 17.08 -2.29
CA SER A 167 8.49 17.93 -3.19
C SER A 167 8.97 19.38 -3.14
N SER A 168 9.91 19.74 -4.03
CA SER A 168 10.45 21.10 -4.11
C SER A 168 9.44 22.15 -4.59
N ARG A 169 8.34 21.72 -5.22
CA ARG A 169 7.28 22.58 -5.75
C ARG A 169 6.07 22.74 -4.81
N LEU A 170 6.08 22.09 -3.65
CA LEU A 170 4.94 22.09 -2.75
C LEU A 170 4.78 23.47 -2.10
N GLU A 171 3.65 24.11 -2.34
CA GLU A 171 3.29 25.44 -1.83
C GLU A 171 2.36 25.30 -0.61
N GLU A 172 1.51 24.27 -0.57
CA GLU A 172 0.51 24.09 0.48
C GLU A 172 0.31 22.61 0.83
N LEU A 173 0.33 22.29 2.12
CA LEU A 173 -0.10 21.01 2.68
C LEU A 173 -1.19 21.27 3.73
N SER A 174 -2.43 20.96 3.38
CA SER A 174 -3.58 21.06 4.27
C SER A 174 -3.89 19.69 4.89
N ILE A 175 -4.04 19.63 6.21
CA ILE A 175 -4.30 18.40 6.98
C ILE A 175 -5.55 18.64 7.81
N THR A 176 -6.61 17.88 7.57
CA THR A 176 -7.84 17.90 8.37
C THR A 176 -7.89 16.66 9.25
N ILE A 177 -7.96 16.84 10.57
CA ILE A 177 -7.96 15.75 11.54
C ILE A 177 -9.32 15.04 11.54
N ALA A 178 -9.32 13.72 11.67
CA ALA A 178 -10.55 12.95 11.75
C ALA A 178 -11.41 13.39 12.96
N SER A 179 -12.70 13.63 12.74
CA SER A 179 -13.66 13.98 13.79
C SER A 179 -14.31 12.75 14.43
N ASP A 180 -14.31 11.62 13.73
CA ASP A 180 -14.88 10.33 14.14
C ASP A 180 -13.78 9.40 14.67
N MET A 181 -13.26 9.72 15.86
CA MET A 181 -12.26 8.89 16.52
C MET A 181 -12.88 7.58 17.01
N SER A 182 -12.20 6.46 16.75
CA SER A 182 -12.57 5.15 17.30
C SER A 182 -12.10 5.00 18.74
N ASP A 183 -12.72 4.09 19.52
CA ASP A 183 -12.30 3.78 20.89
C ASP A 183 -10.80 3.41 20.93
N GLY A 184 -9.99 4.29 21.52
CA GLY A 184 -8.53 4.14 21.67
C GLY A 184 -7.67 5.09 20.82
N GLU A 185 -8.25 5.88 19.92
CA GLU A 185 -7.54 6.94 19.19
C GLU A 185 -7.59 8.26 19.97
N ASP A 186 -6.42 8.77 20.38
CA ASP A 186 -6.29 10.05 21.07
C ASP A 186 -6.15 11.21 20.08
N LEU A 187 -7.07 12.16 20.15
CA LEU A 187 -7.03 13.40 19.36
C LEU A 187 -5.75 14.20 19.62
N GLY A 188 -5.25 14.20 20.86
CA GLY A 188 -4.00 14.86 21.22
C GLY A 188 -2.80 14.30 20.46
N SER A 189 -2.73 12.97 20.37
CA SER A 189 -1.72 12.25 19.58
C SER A 189 -1.79 12.59 18.09
N CYS A 190 -2.99 12.67 17.51
CA CYS A 190 -3.19 13.05 16.10
C CYS A 190 -2.69 14.48 15.82
N ILE A 191 -3.05 15.44 16.68
CA ILE A 191 -2.60 16.83 16.59
C ILE A 191 -1.09 16.91 16.72
N SER A 192 -0.51 16.22 17.71
CA SER A 192 0.95 16.18 17.93
C SER A 192 1.68 15.63 16.70
N ALA A 193 1.17 14.54 16.10
CA ALA A 193 1.71 13.95 14.89
C ALA A 193 1.67 14.94 13.70
N ALA A 194 0.57 15.67 13.52
CA ALA A 194 0.45 16.70 12.48
C ALA A 194 1.42 17.87 12.73
N GLN A 195 1.56 18.33 13.98
CA GLN A 195 2.48 19.40 14.36
C GLN A 195 3.95 19.03 14.15
N GLN A 196 4.32 17.75 14.30
CA GLN A 196 5.68 17.30 13.99
C GLN A 196 6.05 17.54 12.52
N LEU A 197 5.09 17.49 11.59
CA LEU A 197 5.33 17.75 10.17
C LEU A 197 5.78 19.19 9.93
N GLN A 198 5.33 20.14 10.75
CA GLN A 198 5.78 21.53 10.68
C GLN A 198 7.27 21.68 11.00
N ARG A 199 7.86 20.77 11.78
CA ARG A 199 9.27 20.78 12.18
C ARG A 199 10.18 19.97 11.26
N CYS A 200 9.62 19.27 10.28
CA CYS A 200 10.41 18.46 9.37
C CYS A 200 11.16 19.32 8.37
N GLU A 201 12.27 18.79 7.87
CA GLU A 201 12.95 19.32 6.69
C GLU A 201 11.97 19.34 5.51
N LYS A 202 12.07 20.41 4.72
CA LYS A 202 11.19 20.68 3.58
C LYS A 202 12.06 20.98 2.36
N ALA A 203 11.81 20.29 1.27
CA ALA A 203 12.42 20.59 -0.02
C ALA A 203 11.92 21.92 -0.60
N SER A 204 10.66 22.28 -0.32
CA SER A 204 10.11 23.59 -0.67
C SER A 204 10.25 24.56 0.51
N PRO A 205 10.94 25.70 0.34
CA PRO A 205 11.12 26.67 1.42
C PRO A 205 9.83 27.43 1.77
N ASN A 206 8.86 27.48 0.86
CA ASN A 206 7.65 28.29 0.98
C ASN A 206 6.39 27.45 1.31
N VAL A 207 6.55 26.15 1.58
CA VAL A 207 5.40 25.29 1.87
C VAL A 207 4.68 25.73 3.14
N GLN A 208 3.39 26.02 3.01
CA GLN A 208 2.50 26.30 4.13
C GLN A 208 1.84 25.00 4.60
N ILE A 209 2.00 24.65 5.87
CA ILE A 209 1.36 23.47 6.46
C ILE A 209 0.20 23.95 7.33
N LEU A 210 -1.02 23.68 6.89
CA LEU A 210 -2.27 24.12 7.52
C LEU A 210 -2.92 22.92 8.19
N ILE A 211 -3.04 22.94 9.51
CA ILE A 211 -3.70 21.88 10.29
C ILE A 211 -5.09 22.40 10.69
N ARG A 212 -6.14 21.62 10.39
CA ARG A 212 -7.54 21.96 10.57
C ARG A 212 -8.31 20.84 11.27
#